data_AF-A0A8H4P497-F1
#
_entry.id   AF-A0A8H4P497-F1
#
_cell.length_a   1.000
_cell.length_b   1.000
_cell.length_c   1.000
_cell.angle_alpha   90.00
_cell.angle_beta   90.00
_cell.angle_gamma   90.00
#
_symmetry.space_group_name_H-M   'P 1'
#
loop_
_entity.id
_entity.type
_entity.pdbx_description
1 polymer ?
#
loop_
_entity_poly.entity_id
_entity_poly.type
_entity_poly.pdbx_seq_one_letter_code
_entity_poly.pdbx_strand_id
1 'polypeptide(L)'
;MEVLERKYNFIATEDAFKKRIQKDWPECKKYGRGNARQVKRKRVNEEDVMEPVHLSNVEIDVTDSDHLSNMEADVIDPIPRALSPSLYRSHTLLLQSIGKYTKGFFDNSVTENNRRPAQNIWHRILILCEEISIFPRKRKDLIHQPSVDQEQEGKRWKKMNKAVKGKVREEMKNKVISLIQNMVFNILPGVEKDFTPNELPILWKICRILQGLSSQLGHSEHAESRLMRQFVERLYESFGQVSEGPNTEMRQALQHLLDIDPTELRDASRISCHCSARALASKLEPCNPVILEAWADYYQHWEKSKLQQDGFLNHYDWAYSATKGSDMREGEKYSDRTLAVLINYSYVAHYIYHDRDLAWQLATELWEQTGAVFAEMDPPESWSVQVQGMAQAAQIQALLCLITHEDQLKSRAQLNKKKTKFHLGGKAGRRKYRKHVLQDRRNNHEPEQKR
;
A
#
# COMPACT_ATOMS: atom_id res chain seq x y z
N MET A 1 -10.47 6.32 11.43
CA MET A 1 -11.54 7.29 11.13
C MET A 1 -12.13 7.89 12.41
N GLU A 2 -12.54 7.06 13.38
CA GLU A 2 -13.13 7.55 14.65
C GLU A 2 -12.28 8.54 15.45
N VAL A 3 -10.94 8.37 15.51
CA VAL A 3 -10.08 9.28 16.30
C VAL A 3 -10.07 10.71 15.73
N LEU A 4 -10.12 10.83 14.40
CA LEU A 4 -10.12 12.12 13.69
C LEU A 4 -11.52 12.74 13.66
N GLU A 5 -12.56 11.91 13.52
CA GLU A 5 -13.97 12.31 13.60
C GLU A 5 -14.31 12.84 14.99
N ARG A 6 -14.02 12.07 16.05
CA ARG A 6 -14.37 12.42 17.44
C ARG A 6 -13.59 13.62 17.99
N LYS A 7 -12.33 13.80 17.58
CA LYS A 7 -11.45 14.85 18.16
C LYS A 7 -11.40 16.15 17.34
N TYR A 8 -11.75 16.10 16.05
CA TYR A 8 -11.61 17.26 15.16
C TYR A 8 -12.84 17.55 14.29
N ASN A 9 -14.00 16.92 14.54
CA ASN A 9 -15.24 17.10 13.76
C ASN A 9 -15.03 16.90 12.25
N PHE A 10 -14.16 15.96 11.87
CA PHE A 10 -13.80 15.75 10.47
C PHE A 10 -14.51 14.51 9.92
N ILE A 11 -15.53 14.69 9.07
CA ILE A 11 -16.22 13.60 8.38
C ILE A 11 -15.52 13.36 7.04
N ALA A 12 -14.92 12.18 6.82
CA ALA A 12 -14.46 11.83 5.48
C ALA A 12 -15.68 11.57 4.58
N THR A 13 -15.83 12.35 3.52
CA THR A 13 -16.97 12.20 2.61
C THR A 13 -16.87 10.89 1.81
N GLU A 14 -18.01 10.30 1.44
CA GLU A 14 -18.09 9.19 0.47
C GLU A 14 -17.25 9.46 -0.79
N ASP A 15 -17.16 10.74 -1.15
CA ASP A 15 -16.38 11.26 -2.25
C ASP A 15 -14.86 11.10 -2.02
N ALA A 16 -14.35 11.27 -0.79
CA ALA A 16 -12.95 11.00 -0.42
C ALA A 16 -12.62 9.51 -0.50
N PHE A 17 -13.55 8.65 -0.09
CA PHE A 17 -13.42 7.19 -0.19
C PHE A 17 -13.39 6.72 -1.66
N LYS A 18 -14.35 7.16 -2.48
CA LYS A 18 -14.37 6.92 -3.95
C LYS A 18 -13.09 7.37 -4.65
N LYS A 19 -12.40 8.39 -4.12
CA LYS A 19 -11.12 8.87 -4.66
C LYS A 19 -9.90 8.07 -4.19
N ARG A 20 -9.97 7.42 -3.02
CA ARG A 20 -8.95 6.46 -2.55
C ARG A 20 -8.92 5.25 -3.50
N ILE A 21 -10.10 4.73 -3.85
CA ILE A 21 -10.28 3.72 -4.90
C ILE A 21 -9.62 4.17 -6.22
N GLN A 22 -9.85 5.41 -6.66
CA GLN A 22 -9.23 5.98 -7.87
C GLN A 22 -7.70 6.24 -7.77
N LYS A 23 -7.10 6.25 -6.58
CA LYS A 23 -5.65 6.50 -6.40
C LYS A 23 -4.88 5.20 -6.21
N ASP A 24 -5.44 4.27 -5.45
CA ASP A 24 -4.90 2.92 -5.25
C ASP A 24 -5.03 2.09 -6.53
N TRP A 25 -5.84 2.58 -7.49
CA TRP A 25 -5.81 2.23 -8.91
C TRP A 25 -5.19 3.37 -9.75
N PRO A 26 -3.84 3.45 -9.89
CA PRO A 26 -3.12 4.58 -10.49
C PRO A 26 -3.51 4.91 -11.95
N GLU A 27 -4.23 3.99 -12.61
CA GLU A 27 -4.70 4.12 -13.98
C GLU A 27 -5.89 5.10 -14.11
N CYS A 28 -6.49 5.53 -13.00
CA CYS A 28 -7.48 6.63 -12.97
C CYS A 28 -6.85 8.04 -12.90
N LYS A 29 -5.52 8.17 -12.70
CA LYS A 29 -4.83 9.47 -12.52
C LYS A 29 -4.35 10.15 -13.81
N LYS A 30 -4.13 9.44 -14.92
CA LYS A 30 -3.24 9.93 -15.99
C LYS A 30 -3.72 11.12 -16.86
N TYR A 31 -4.95 11.62 -16.77
CA TYR A 31 -5.43 12.66 -17.72
C TYR A 31 -6.20 13.81 -17.08
N GLY A 32 -5.55 14.47 -16.12
CA GLY A 32 -6.08 15.61 -15.39
C GLY A 32 -5.40 16.95 -15.66
N ARG A 33 -4.79 17.21 -16.84
CA ARG A 33 -4.33 18.56 -17.23
C ARG A 33 -4.39 18.79 -18.74
N GLY A 34 -5.11 19.83 -19.16
CA GLY A 34 -4.71 20.70 -20.27
C GLY A 34 -5.23 20.43 -21.69
N ASN A 35 -6.19 21.29 -22.09
CA ASN A 35 -6.38 21.92 -23.40
C ASN A 35 -6.98 21.13 -24.58
N ALA A 36 -8.15 21.65 -24.99
CA ALA A 36 -8.73 21.48 -26.31
C ALA A 36 -7.79 22.04 -27.39
N ARG A 37 -7.39 21.19 -28.34
CA ARG A 37 -7.10 21.60 -29.72
C ARG A 37 -7.55 20.48 -30.66
N GLN A 38 -8.32 20.90 -31.67
CA GLN A 38 -8.82 20.10 -32.78
C GLN A 38 -7.66 19.38 -33.49
N VAL A 39 -7.77 18.07 -33.73
CA VAL A 39 -7.12 17.43 -34.88
C VAL A 39 -8.09 16.42 -35.49
N LYS A 40 -8.13 16.48 -36.82
CA LYS A 40 -9.06 15.85 -37.77
C LYS A 40 -9.06 14.33 -37.69
N ARG A 41 -10.24 13.79 -38.01
CA ARG A 41 -10.54 12.40 -38.39
C ARG A 41 -9.43 11.79 -39.27
N LYS A 42 -9.00 10.57 -38.94
CA LYS A 42 -8.60 9.57 -39.92
C LYS A 42 -9.28 8.25 -39.55
N ARG A 43 -10.11 7.75 -40.46
CA ARG A 43 -10.63 6.37 -40.44
C ARG A 43 -9.46 5.45 -40.74
N VAL A 44 -9.34 4.36 -39.99
CA VAL A 44 -8.62 3.16 -40.42
C VAL A 44 -9.53 1.97 -40.12
N ASN A 45 -9.66 1.13 -41.13
CA ASN A 45 -10.60 0.02 -41.24
C ASN A 45 -10.28 -1.09 -40.24
N GLU A 46 -11.35 -1.74 -39.79
CA GLU A 46 -11.35 -3.08 -39.20
C GLU A 46 -11.10 -4.08 -40.33
N GLU A 47 -10.15 -4.99 -40.13
CA GLU A 47 -10.17 -6.39 -40.58
C GLU A 47 -8.89 -7.02 -40.02
N ASP A 48 -9.05 -7.93 -39.04
CA ASP A 48 -8.37 -9.22 -39.11
C ASP A 48 -8.92 -10.17 -38.04
N VAL A 49 -9.30 -11.33 -38.57
CA VAL A 49 -9.87 -12.51 -37.95
C VAL A 49 -8.74 -13.33 -37.33
N MET A 50 -8.92 -13.84 -36.11
CA MET A 50 -8.22 -15.07 -35.70
C MET A 50 -9.14 -15.95 -34.85
N GLU A 51 -9.25 -17.19 -35.30
CA GLU A 51 -9.92 -18.35 -34.70
C GLU A 51 -9.25 -18.83 -33.39
N PRO A 52 -9.97 -19.61 -32.56
CA PRO A 52 -9.49 -20.04 -31.25
C PRO A 52 -8.59 -21.28 -31.33
N VAL A 53 -7.47 -21.26 -30.61
CA VAL A 53 -6.64 -22.45 -30.35
C VAL A 53 -7.15 -23.16 -29.09
N HIS A 54 -7.48 -24.44 -29.25
CA HIS A 54 -7.80 -25.39 -28.18
C HIS A 54 -6.60 -25.58 -27.24
N LEU A 55 -6.83 -25.43 -25.93
CA LEU A 55 -5.91 -25.88 -24.88
C LEU A 55 -6.43 -27.22 -24.34
N SER A 56 -5.70 -28.29 -24.62
CA SER A 56 -5.84 -29.58 -23.96
C SER A 56 -4.92 -29.67 -22.76
N ASN A 57 -5.52 -30.00 -21.61
CA ASN A 57 -5.03 -30.69 -20.42
C ASN A 57 -3.50 -30.84 -20.26
N VAL A 58 -2.96 -30.22 -19.21
CA VAL A 58 -1.71 -30.61 -18.58
C VAL A 58 -2.02 -30.95 -17.13
N GLU A 59 -1.93 -32.25 -16.82
CA GLU A 59 -1.84 -32.77 -15.46
C GLU A 59 -0.47 -32.34 -14.88
N ILE A 60 -0.48 -31.76 -13.68
CA ILE A 60 0.75 -31.41 -12.96
C ILE A 60 0.90 -32.41 -11.82
N ASP A 61 1.91 -33.26 -11.97
CA ASP A 61 2.38 -34.21 -10.97
C ASP A 61 3.22 -33.46 -9.92
N VAL A 62 2.88 -33.65 -8.65
CA VAL A 62 3.43 -32.86 -7.52
C VAL A 62 4.52 -33.66 -6.82
N THR A 63 5.75 -33.47 -7.26
CA THR A 63 6.95 -33.77 -6.46
C THR A 63 8.08 -32.83 -6.89
N ASP A 64 8.28 -31.71 -6.19
CA ASP A 64 9.59 -31.03 -6.27
C ASP A 64 9.92 -30.16 -5.05
N SER A 65 10.82 -30.70 -4.23
CA SER A 65 11.49 -30.06 -3.11
C SER A 65 12.59 -29.07 -3.56
N ASP A 66 12.91 -29.03 -4.85
CA ASP A 66 14.03 -28.27 -5.42
C ASP A 66 13.66 -26.84 -5.87
N HIS A 67 12.37 -26.48 -5.89
CA HIS A 67 11.93 -25.14 -6.29
C HIS A 67 12.21 -24.03 -5.26
N LEU A 68 12.40 -24.37 -3.98
CA LEU A 68 12.67 -23.38 -2.93
C LEU A 68 14.10 -22.85 -2.97
N SER A 69 15.08 -23.66 -3.38
CA SER A 69 16.49 -23.25 -3.55
C SER A 69 16.68 -22.33 -4.76
N ASN A 70 15.82 -22.44 -5.78
CA ASN A 70 15.87 -21.58 -6.95
C ASN A 70 15.30 -20.16 -6.71
N MET A 71 14.54 -19.92 -5.62
CA MET A 71 14.19 -18.55 -5.22
C MET A 71 15.43 -17.72 -4.86
N GLU A 72 16.46 -18.33 -4.26
CA GLU A 72 17.71 -17.64 -3.92
C GLU A 72 18.57 -17.36 -5.16
N ALA A 73 18.41 -18.14 -6.23
CA ALA A 73 19.24 -18.03 -7.43
C ALA A 73 18.59 -17.21 -8.56
N ASP A 74 17.27 -17.32 -8.77
CA ASP A 74 16.58 -16.75 -9.95
C ASP A 74 15.85 -15.42 -9.68
N VAL A 75 15.61 -15.06 -8.42
CA VAL A 75 14.93 -13.79 -8.03
C VAL A 75 15.90 -12.80 -7.38
N ILE A 76 17.08 -13.25 -6.98
CA ILE A 76 18.07 -12.44 -6.29
C ILE A 76 19.06 -11.87 -7.30
N ASP A 77 18.68 -10.75 -7.93
CA ASP A 77 19.64 -9.87 -8.58
C ASP A 77 20.83 -9.66 -7.61
N PRO A 78 22.08 -9.91 -7.99
CA PRO A 78 23.21 -9.60 -7.13
C PRO A 78 23.13 -8.11 -6.76
N ILE A 79 23.40 -7.78 -5.49
CA ILE A 79 23.62 -6.39 -5.03
C ILE A 79 24.37 -5.67 -6.15
N PRO A 80 24.01 -4.44 -6.57
CA PRO A 80 24.80 -3.70 -7.53
C PRO A 80 26.26 -3.75 -7.09
N ARG A 81 27.05 -4.63 -7.73
CA ARG A 81 28.43 -4.88 -7.31
C ARG A 81 29.16 -3.62 -7.76
N ALA A 82 29.49 -2.80 -6.78
CA ALA A 82 30.13 -1.50 -6.89
C ALA A 82 29.22 -0.34 -7.34
N LEU A 83 28.36 0.13 -6.42
CA LEU A 83 28.29 1.58 -6.26
C LEU A 83 29.71 2.07 -5.89
N SER A 84 30.23 3.09 -6.60
CA SER A 84 31.57 3.61 -6.30
C SER A 84 31.70 3.91 -4.80
N PRO A 85 32.62 3.27 -4.05
CA PRO A 85 32.66 3.36 -2.59
C PRO A 85 32.84 4.79 -2.07
N SER A 86 33.45 5.67 -2.86
CA SER A 86 33.64 7.07 -2.51
C SER A 86 32.38 7.92 -2.71
N LEU A 87 31.57 7.62 -3.73
CA LEU A 87 30.35 8.38 -4.06
C LEU A 87 29.14 7.90 -3.25
N TYR A 88 29.09 6.62 -2.88
CA TYR A 88 27.94 6.00 -2.19
C TYR A 88 28.32 5.44 -0.81
N ARG A 89 29.28 6.08 -0.14
CA ARG A 89 29.76 5.63 1.17
C ARG A 89 28.62 5.50 2.18
N SER A 90 27.79 6.53 2.35
CA SER A 90 26.67 6.51 3.30
C SER A 90 25.62 5.45 2.96
N HIS A 91 25.36 5.22 1.68
CA HIS A 91 24.47 4.14 1.23
C HIS A 91 25.04 2.76 1.59
N THR A 92 26.32 2.54 1.35
CA THR A 92 26.99 1.27 1.66
C THR A 92 26.97 1.00 3.16
N LEU A 93 27.27 2.02 3.97
CA LEU A 93 27.27 1.91 5.43
C LEU A 93 25.86 1.67 5.98
N LEU A 94 24.84 2.37 5.46
CA LEU A 94 23.43 2.13 5.78
C LEU A 94 23.06 0.65 5.59
N LEU A 95 23.41 0.08 4.43
CA LEU A 95 23.12 -1.31 4.12
C LEU A 95 23.85 -2.30 5.05
N GLN A 96 25.12 -2.04 5.34
CA GLN A 96 25.89 -2.84 6.27
C GLN A 96 25.28 -2.83 7.67
N SER A 97 24.88 -1.66 8.18
CA SER A 97 24.25 -1.53 9.49
C SER A 97 22.88 -2.22 9.56
N ILE A 98 22.05 -2.13 8.51
CA ILE A 98 20.77 -2.91 8.45
C ILE A 98 21.04 -4.41 8.49
N GLY A 99 22.04 -4.89 7.73
CA GLY A 99 22.43 -6.29 7.71
C GLY A 99 22.95 -6.77 9.07
N LYS A 100 23.82 -5.97 9.72
CA LYS A 100 24.33 -6.26 11.06
C LYS A 100 23.24 -6.23 12.13
N TYR A 101 22.32 -5.26 12.06
CA TYR A 101 21.17 -5.19 12.96
C TYR A 101 20.32 -6.46 12.86
N THR A 102 19.92 -6.83 11.64
CA THR A 102 19.09 -8.01 11.39
C THR A 102 19.80 -9.28 11.85
N LYS A 103 21.07 -9.45 11.46
CA LYS A 103 21.88 -10.61 11.84
C LYS A 103 22.08 -10.68 13.36
N GLY A 104 22.52 -9.59 13.98
CA GLY A 104 22.79 -9.53 15.41
C GLY A 104 21.53 -9.72 16.26
N PHE A 105 20.36 -9.30 15.77
CA PHE A 105 19.10 -9.58 16.46
C PHE A 105 18.79 -11.08 16.45
N PHE A 106 18.73 -11.70 15.27
CA PHE A 106 18.35 -13.12 15.17
C PHE A 106 19.40 -14.05 15.79
N ASP A 107 20.69 -13.76 15.65
CA ASP A 107 21.77 -14.59 16.21
C ASP A 107 21.78 -14.55 17.76
N ASN A 108 21.34 -13.45 18.38
CA ASN A 108 21.28 -13.31 19.84
C ASN A 108 19.91 -13.67 20.45
N SER A 109 18.86 -13.79 19.63
CA SER A 109 17.47 -13.95 20.09
C SER A 109 17.09 -15.34 20.60
N VAL A 110 18.00 -16.32 20.57
CA VAL A 110 17.76 -17.72 21.03
C VAL A 110 17.27 -17.77 22.49
N THR A 111 17.44 -16.70 23.27
CA THR A 111 17.04 -16.60 24.69
C THR A 111 15.81 -15.73 24.98
N GLU A 112 15.20 -15.04 24.01
CA GLU A 112 14.14 -14.02 24.26
C GLU A 112 12.72 -14.40 23.76
N ASN A 113 12.37 -15.68 23.68
CA ASN A 113 11.06 -16.17 23.20
C ASN A 113 9.82 -15.72 24.02
N ASN A 114 9.98 -14.93 25.09
CA ASN A 114 8.89 -14.51 25.97
C ASN A 114 8.50 -13.02 25.87
N ARG A 115 9.08 -12.25 24.94
CA ARG A 115 8.57 -10.89 24.70
C ARG A 115 7.24 -11.00 23.98
N ARG A 116 6.14 -10.90 24.75
CA ARG A 116 4.81 -10.64 24.19
C ARG A 116 4.95 -9.47 23.21
N PRO A 117 4.44 -9.57 21.98
CA PRO A 117 4.48 -8.45 21.05
C PRO A 117 3.76 -7.28 21.74
N ALA A 118 4.53 -6.28 22.16
CA ALA A 118 3.97 -5.02 22.61
C ALA A 118 3.02 -4.56 21.50
N GLN A 119 1.76 -4.29 21.85
CA GLN A 119 0.70 -3.87 20.93
C GLN A 119 1.30 -2.90 19.90
N ASN A 120 1.38 -3.36 18.65
CA ASN A 120 2.43 -2.96 17.72
C ASN A 120 2.36 -1.46 17.38
N ILE A 121 3.15 -0.67 18.11
CA ILE A 121 3.21 0.80 18.03
C ILE A 121 3.52 1.27 16.61
N TRP A 122 4.29 0.48 15.86
CA TRP A 122 4.64 0.73 14.47
C TRP A 122 3.46 0.59 13.53
N HIS A 123 2.60 -0.42 13.71
CA HIS A 123 1.35 -0.52 12.97
C HIS A 123 0.43 0.69 13.25
N ARG A 124 0.35 1.12 14.51
CA ARG A 124 -0.42 2.33 14.85
C ARG A 124 0.13 3.57 14.15
N ILE A 125 1.45 3.75 14.14
CA ILE A 125 2.10 4.84 13.42
C ILE A 125 1.79 4.76 11.92
N LEU A 126 1.89 3.57 11.32
CA LEU A 126 1.59 3.35 9.91
C LEU A 126 0.14 3.75 9.59
N ILE A 127 -0.84 3.27 10.36
CA ILE A 127 -2.26 3.62 10.18
C ILE A 127 -2.46 5.13 10.26
N LEU A 128 -1.88 5.80 11.26
CA LEU A 128 -1.96 7.27 11.39
C LEU A 128 -1.34 7.98 10.18
N CYS A 129 -0.18 7.53 9.71
CA CYS A 129 0.46 8.05 8.51
C CYS A 129 -0.43 7.87 7.27
N GLU A 130 -1.04 6.69 7.09
CA GLU A 130 -1.95 6.42 5.99
C GLU A 130 -3.18 7.31 6.01
N GLU A 131 -3.84 7.43 7.17
CA GLU A 131 -4.99 8.30 7.37
C GLU A 131 -4.66 9.76 7.08
N ILE A 132 -3.56 10.27 7.68
CA ILE A 132 -3.09 11.64 7.45
C ILE A 132 -2.76 11.85 5.97
N SER A 133 -2.21 10.84 5.28
CA SER A 133 -1.84 10.96 3.86
C SER A 133 -3.05 11.16 2.92
N ILE A 134 -4.27 10.90 3.38
CA ILE A 134 -5.49 11.07 2.59
C ILE A 134 -5.93 12.54 2.59
N PHE A 135 -5.66 13.29 3.66
CA PHE A 135 -6.11 14.68 3.86
C PHE A 135 -5.68 15.67 2.76
N PRO A 136 -4.40 15.73 2.32
CA PRO A 136 -3.98 16.76 1.37
C PRO A 136 -4.50 16.53 -0.05
N ARG A 137 -5.29 15.48 -0.30
CA ARG A 137 -5.54 15.00 -1.66
C ARG A 137 -6.55 15.86 -2.45
N LYS A 138 -7.56 16.55 -1.87
CA LYS A 138 -8.44 17.49 -2.63
C LYS A 138 -9.07 18.64 -1.82
N ARG A 139 -9.05 19.84 -2.42
CA ARG A 139 -9.74 21.08 -2.00
C ARG A 139 -11.27 20.96 -1.83
N LYS A 140 -11.90 19.96 -2.45
CA LYS A 140 -13.37 19.82 -2.50
C LYS A 140 -13.96 19.18 -1.25
N ASP A 141 -13.11 18.57 -0.43
CA ASP A 141 -13.53 17.86 0.76
C ASP A 141 -13.56 18.82 1.98
N LEU A 142 -13.13 20.07 1.79
CA LEU A 142 -13.35 21.19 2.70
C LEU A 142 -14.63 21.90 2.26
N ILE A 143 -15.68 21.82 3.08
CA ILE A 143 -16.96 22.50 2.83
C ILE A 143 -16.69 24.01 2.83
N HIS A 144 -16.74 24.63 1.65
CA HIS A 144 -16.98 26.06 1.52
C HIS A 144 -18.30 26.21 0.78
N GLN A 145 -19.31 26.69 1.49
CA GLN A 145 -20.55 27.19 0.88
C GLN A 145 -20.17 28.32 -0.09
N PRO A 146 -20.43 28.17 -1.39
CA PRO A 146 -20.32 29.31 -2.28
C PRO A 146 -21.54 30.21 -2.01
N SER A 147 -21.30 31.42 -1.48
CA SER A 147 -22.32 32.46 -1.52
C SER A 147 -22.61 32.78 -2.99
N VAL A 148 -23.88 32.64 -3.34
CA VAL A 148 -24.47 32.99 -4.62
C VAL A 148 -24.31 34.51 -4.81
N ASP A 149 -23.54 34.89 -5.83
CA ASP A 149 -23.77 36.05 -6.72
C ASP A 149 -22.45 36.57 -7.31
N GLN A 150 -22.58 37.21 -8.48
CA GLN A 150 -21.60 38.03 -9.19
C GLN A 150 -20.87 37.37 -10.37
N GLU A 151 -21.56 37.42 -11.51
CA GLU A 151 -21.03 37.17 -12.85
C GLU A 151 -20.24 38.37 -13.44
N GLN A 152 -20.06 39.48 -12.70
CA GLN A 152 -19.38 40.69 -13.22
C GLN A 152 -17.99 41.00 -12.66
N GLU A 153 -17.50 40.29 -11.63
CA GLU A 153 -16.15 40.54 -11.05
C GLU A 153 -15.03 39.61 -11.58
N GLY A 154 -15.12 39.13 -12.82
CA GLY A 154 -14.31 38.00 -13.32
C GLY A 154 -12.77 38.10 -13.20
N LYS A 155 -12.16 39.28 -13.02
CA LYS A 155 -10.71 39.45 -12.78
C LYS A 155 -10.36 39.66 -11.30
N ARG A 156 -11.15 40.45 -10.56
CA ARG A 156 -10.98 40.69 -9.11
C ARG A 156 -11.31 39.42 -8.31
N TRP A 157 -12.39 38.74 -8.69
CA TRP A 157 -12.78 37.42 -8.19
C TRP A 157 -11.71 36.36 -8.44
N LYS A 158 -11.00 36.38 -9.60
CA LYS A 158 -9.89 35.44 -9.85
C LYS A 158 -8.68 35.70 -8.94
N LYS A 159 -8.35 36.96 -8.67
CA LYS A 159 -7.23 37.33 -7.79
C LYS A 159 -7.57 37.06 -6.31
N MET A 160 -8.78 37.41 -5.87
CA MET A 160 -9.30 37.10 -4.53
C MET A 160 -9.40 35.59 -4.31
N ASN A 161 -9.95 34.85 -5.29
CA ASN A 161 -9.94 33.39 -5.25
C ASN A 161 -8.54 32.79 -5.20
N LYS A 162 -7.52 33.41 -5.83
CA LYS A 162 -6.14 32.93 -5.77
C LYS A 162 -5.54 33.15 -4.37
N ALA A 163 -5.79 34.30 -3.75
CA ALA A 163 -5.36 34.60 -2.39
C ALA A 163 -6.05 33.69 -1.35
N VAL A 164 -7.37 33.55 -1.43
CA VAL A 164 -8.14 32.64 -0.57
C VAL A 164 -7.69 31.19 -0.77
N LYS A 165 -7.42 30.76 -2.00
CA LYS A 165 -6.83 29.43 -2.29
C LYS A 165 -5.46 29.23 -1.65
N GLY A 166 -4.62 30.27 -1.68
CA GLY A 166 -3.30 30.23 -1.03
C GLY A 166 -3.43 30.05 0.47
N LYS A 167 -4.29 30.84 1.12
CA LYS A 167 -4.54 30.78 2.56
C LYS A 167 -5.07 29.42 3.01
N VAL A 168 -6.11 28.90 2.35
CA VAL A 168 -6.70 27.58 2.67
C VAL A 168 -5.70 26.45 2.47
N ARG A 169 -4.84 26.53 1.43
CA ARG A 169 -3.79 25.53 1.21
C ARG A 169 -2.76 25.56 2.34
N GLU A 170 -2.33 26.74 2.78
CA GLU A 170 -1.36 26.86 3.86
C GLU A 170 -1.94 26.42 5.20
N GLU A 171 -3.21 26.75 5.49
CA GLU A 171 -3.93 26.27 6.67
C GLU A 171 -4.00 24.73 6.69
N MET A 172 -4.36 24.11 5.56
CA MET A 172 -4.41 22.66 5.44
C MET A 172 -3.03 22.01 5.64
N LYS A 173 -1.99 22.62 5.06
CA LYS A 173 -0.60 22.17 5.22
C LYS A 173 -0.17 22.25 6.68
N ASN A 174 -0.43 23.37 7.35
CA ASN A 174 -0.14 23.56 8.77
C ASN A 174 -0.90 22.56 9.63
N LYS A 175 -2.17 22.29 9.29
CA LYS A 175 -2.96 21.28 9.99
C LYS A 175 -2.36 19.89 9.82
N VAL A 176 -2.02 19.47 8.61
CA VAL A 176 -1.39 18.16 8.34
C VAL A 176 -0.06 18.05 9.10
N ILE A 177 0.81 19.06 9.04
CA ILE A 177 2.08 19.08 9.77
C ILE A 177 1.84 18.94 11.28
N SER A 178 0.88 19.68 11.83
CA SER A 178 0.49 19.60 13.24
C SER A 178 -0.02 18.21 13.62
N LEU A 179 -0.81 17.55 12.76
CA LEU A 179 -1.28 16.18 13.01
C LEU A 179 -0.11 15.18 13.04
N ILE A 180 0.85 15.29 12.11
CA ILE A 180 2.04 14.43 12.09
C ILE A 180 2.86 14.64 13.37
N GLN A 181 3.14 15.90 13.74
CA GLN A 181 3.89 16.20 14.95
C GLN A 181 3.18 15.63 16.19
N ASN A 182 1.88 15.89 16.32
CA ASN A 182 1.15 15.57 17.53
C ASN A 182 0.77 14.09 17.66
N MET A 183 0.55 13.39 16.55
CA MET A 183 0.06 12.01 16.56
C MET A 183 1.07 10.98 16.08
N VAL A 184 2.05 11.36 15.27
CA VAL A 184 3.08 10.41 14.81
C VAL A 184 4.36 10.61 15.62
N PHE A 185 4.93 11.82 15.62
CA PHE A 185 6.23 12.04 16.26
C PHE A 185 6.19 11.96 17.78
N ASN A 186 5.08 12.35 18.42
CA ASN A 186 4.92 12.21 19.87
C ASN A 186 4.77 10.75 20.35
N ILE A 187 4.53 9.80 19.46
CA ILE A 187 4.45 8.36 19.79
C ILE A 187 5.83 7.69 19.74
N LEU A 188 6.82 8.32 19.09
CA LEU A 188 8.14 7.75 18.88
C LEU A 188 8.99 7.51 20.14
N PRO A 189 8.91 8.33 21.21
CA PRO A 189 9.70 8.04 22.41
C PRO A 189 9.39 6.65 22.99
N GLY A 190 10.40 5.80 23.12
CA GLY A 190 10.27 4.45 23.67
C GLY A 190 10.09 3.33 22.64
N VAL A 191 9.91 3.66 21.36
CA VAL A 191 9.72 2.65 20.29
C VAL A 191 10.94 1.76 20.07
N GLU A 192 12.13 2.21 20.50
CA GLU A 192 13.38 1.46 20.36
C GLU A 192 13.38 0.15 21.16
N LYS A 193 12.58 0.06 22.23
CA LYS A 193 12.49 -1.14 23.08
C LYS A 193 11.74 -2.29 22.41
N ASP A 194 10.82 -1.93 21.52
CA ASP A 194 9.89 -2.86 20.88
C ASP A 194 10.18 -3.02 19.38
N PHE A 195 11.20 -2.34 18.84
CA PHE A 195 11.57 -2.46 17.44
C PHE A 195 12.44 -3.68 17.19
N THR A 196 11.94 -4.58 16.34
CA THR A 196 12.68 -5.76 15.87
C THR A 196 12.90 -5.66 14.35
N PRO A 197 13.74 -6.53 13.75
CA PRO A 197 13.87 -6.58 12.31
C PRO A 197 12.55 -6.84 11.58
N ASN A 198 11.56 -7.46 12.23
CA ASN A 198 10.24 -7.72 11.63
C ASN A 198 9.46 -6.43 11.32
N GLU A 199 9.79 -5.32 11.99
CA GLU A 199 9.16 -4.01 11.78
C GLU A 199 9.85 -3.18 10.67
N LEU A 200 10.96 -3.65 10.09
CA LEU A 200 11.64 -2.95 8.99
C LEU A 200 10.71 -2.67 7.79
N PRO A 201 9.86 -3.60 7.32
CA PRO A 201 8.92 -3.30 6.22
C PRO A 201 7.98 -2.14 6.55
N ILE A 202 7.49 -2.08 7.80
CA ILE A 202 6.60 -1.02 8.28
C ILE A 202 7.33 0.32 8.34
N LEU A 203 8.57 0.33 8.85
CA LEU A 203 9.43 1.51 8.86
C LEU A 203 9.55 2.12 7.44
N TRP A 204 9.86 1.29 6.43
CA TRP A 204 10.01 1.77 5.06
C TRP A 204 8.71 2.24 4.44
N LYS A 205 7.57 1.60 4.77
CA LYS A 205 6.23 2.08 4.41
C LYS A 205 5.95 3.47 4.96
N ILE A 206 6.25 3.71 6.25
CA ILE A 206 6.09 5.02 6.89
C ILE A 206 6.96 6.08 6.19
N CYS A 207 8.26 5.79 5.98
CA CYS A 207 9.18 6.68 5.27
C CYS A 207 8.65 7.08 3.89
N ARG A 208 8.17 6.10 3.12
CA ARG A 208 7.57 6.29 1.79
C ARG A 208 6.30 7.15 1.83
N ILE A 209 5.43 6.93 2.82
CA ILE A 209 4.21 7.73 3.00
C ILE A 209 4.57 9.18 3.33
N LEU A 210 5.49 9.40 4.27
CA LEU A 210 5.91 10.74 4.70
C LEU A 210 6.64 11.52 3.59
N GLN A 211 7.43 10.82 2.77
CA GLN A 211 8.00 11.39 1.56
C GLN A 211 6.90 11.81 0.59
N GLY A 212 5.98 10.90 0.24
CA GLY A 212 4.87 11.20 -0.66
C GLY A 212 3.92 12.29 -0.12
N LEU A 213 3.85 12.46 1.21
CA LEU A 213 3.09 13.51 1.88
C LEU A 213 3.79 14.87 1.76
N SER A 214 5.11 14.91 1.91
CA SER A 214 5.90 16.12 1.74
C SER A 214 5.73 16.70 0.33
N SER A 215 5.81 15.87 -0.71
CA SER A 215 5.55 16.30 -2.09
C SER A 215 4.10 16.78 -2.27
N GLN A 216 3.11 16.14 -1.61
CA GLN A 216 1.70 16.55 -1.69
C GLN A 216 1.43 17.92 -1.05
N LEU A 217 2.18 18.28 -0.02
CA LEU A 217 2.09 19.59 0.65
C LEU A 217 2.73 20.72 -0.16
N GLY A 218 3.34 20.43 -1.31
CA GLY A 218 3.93 21.43 -2.19
C GLY A 218 5.26 21.98 -1.67
N HIS A 219 5.98 21.18 -0.88
CA HIS A 219 7.40 21.42 -0.64
C HIS A 219 8.17 21.37 -1.98
N SER A 220 9.23 22.17 -2.10
CA SER A 220 10.11 22.15 -3.29
C SER A 220 10.74 20.78 -3.50
N GLU A 221 11.27 20.48 -4.68
CA GLU A 221 11.94 19.20 -4.99
C GLU A 221 13.00 18.83 -3.92
N HIS A 222 13.76 19.81 -3.43
CA HIS A 222 14.74 19.63 -2.35
C HIS A 222 14.14 19.38 -0.94
N ALA A 223 12.83 19.55 -0.78
CA ALA A 223 12.10 19.37 0.47
C ALA A 223 11.04 18.26 0.40
N GLU A 224 11.02 17.47 -0.68
CA GLU A 224 10.15 16.29 -0.84
C GLU A 224 10.46 15.17 0.17
N SER A 225 11.62 15.20 0.81
CA SER A 225 11.98 14.24 1.86
C SER A 225 11.91 14.83 3.27
N ARG A 226 11.35 16.04 3.45
CA ARG A 226 11.39 16.77 4.74
C ARG A 226 10.73 15.99 5.88
N LEU A 227 9.50 15.52 5.70
CA LEU A 227 8.80 14.80 6.77
C LEU A 227 9.45 13.44 7.06
N MET A 228 9.96 12.77 6.02
CA MET A 228 10.74 11.53 6.19
C MET A 228 12.01 11.80 7.01
N ARG A 229 12.77 12.85 6.68
CA ARG A 229 14.00 13.20 7.41
C ARG A 229 13.70 13.53 8.86
N GLN A 230 12.68 14.33 9.14
CA GLN A 230 12.25 14.62 10.52
C GLN A 230 11.86 13.36 11.29
N PHE A 231 11.19 12.42 10.64
CA PHE A 231 10.86 11.14 11.25
C PHE A 231 12.11 10.32 11.59
N VAL A 232 13.07 10.22 10.66
CA VAL A 232 14.35 9.53 10.88
C VAL A 232 15.18 10.21 11.97
N GLU A 233 15.19 11.55 12.06
CA GLU A 233 15.86 12.30 13.13
C GLU A 233 15.30 11.93 14.50
N ARG A 234 13.97 11.88 14.64
CA ARG A 234 13.31 11.46 15.89
C ARG A 234 13.59 10.01 16.26
N LEU A 235 13.63 9.12 15.27
CA LEU A 235 14.03 7.74 15.51
C LEU A 235 15.49 7.67 15.96
N TYR A 236 16.39 8.38 15.30
CA TYR A 236 17.80 8.44 15.69
C TYR A 236 17.96 8.94 17.14
N GLU A 237 17.20 9.97 17.54
CA GLU A 237 17.14 10.45 18.93
C GLU A 237 16.65 9.35 19.90
N SER A 238 15.59 8.62 19.56
CA SER A 238 15.03 7.56 20.41
C SER A 238 16.00 6.39 20.59
N PHE A 239 16.56 5.89 19.48
CA PHE A 239 17.59 4.87 19.50
C PHE A 239 18.91 5.35 20.12
N GLY A 240 19.07 6.67 20.29
CA GLY A 240 20.18 7.28 20.98
C GLY A 240 20.31 6.91 22.46
N GLN A 241 19.21 6.48 23.06
CA GLN A 241 19.13 6.04 24.45
C GLN A 241 19.63 4.60 24.65
N VAL A 242 19.83 3.84 23.56
CA VAL A 242 20.32 2.47 23.61
C VAL A 242 21.84 2.47 23.51
N SER A 243 22.52 2.01 24.57
CA SER A 243 23.99 1.95 24.63
C SER A 243 24.57 0.62 24.14
N GLU A 244 23.79 -0.47 24.14
CA GLU A 244 24.28 -1.82 23.87
C GLU A 244 23.28 -2.66 23.05
N GLY A 245 23.78 -3.71 22.40
CA GLY A 245 22.99 -4.68 21.66
C GLY A 245 22.70 -4.31 20.19
N PRO A 246 21.93 -5.14 19.46
CA PRO A 246 21.67 -4.98 18.03
C PRO A 246 21.11 -3.61 17.65
N ASN A 247 20.32 -2.99 18.54
CA ASN A 247 19.74 -1.67 18.33
C ASN A 247 20.77 -0.54 18.15
N THR A 248 22.03 -0.75 18.58
CA THR A 248 23.14 0.17 18.27
C THR A 248 23.44 0.23 16.76
N GLU A 249 23.34 -0.90 16.05
CA GLU A 249 23.48 -0.97 14.59
C GLU A 249 22.28 -0.34 13.89
N MET A 250 21.07 -0.46 14.45
CA MET A 250 19.91 0.27 13.92
C MET A 250 20.08 1.79 14.06
N ARG A 251 20.63 2.26 15.19
CA ARG A 251 21.00 3.68 15.35
C ARG A 251 22.01 4.14 14.30
N GLN A 252 23.04 3.33 14.03
CA GLN A 252 24.03 3.63 12.98
C GLN A 252 23.38 3.68 11.59
N ALA A 253 22.48 2.75 11.28
CA ALA A 253 21.71 2.78 10.04
C ALA A 253 20.92 4.10 9.91
N LEU A 254 20.23 4.53 10.96
CA LEU A 254 19.50 5.81 10.95
C LEU A 254 20.44 7.01 10.75
N GLN A 255 21.61 7.03 11.40
CA GLN A 255 22.62 8.07 11.16
C GLN A 255 23.08 8.11 9.71
N HIS A 256 23.45 6.95 9.13
CA HIS A 256 23.88 6.87 7.74
C HIS A 256 22.78 7.28 6.76
N LEU A 257 21.51 7.05 7.09
CA LEU A 257 20.38 7.56 6.32
C LEU A 257 20.27 9.09 6.40
N LEU A 258 20.56 9.71 7.55
CA LEU A 258 20.57 11.18 7.71
C LEU A 258 21.75 11.86 7.00
N ASP A 259 22.86 11.14 6.85
CA ASP A 259 24.06 11.60 6.13
C ASP A 259 23.89 11.57 4.60
N ILE A 260 22.83 10.92 4.09
CA ILE A 260 22.51 10.92 2.67
C ILE A 260 21.84 12.24 2.27
N ASP A 261 22.17 12.73 1.07
CA ASP A 261 21.57 13.95 0.55
C ASP A 261 20.04 13.83 0.45
N PRO A 262 19.26 14.86 0.84
CA PRO A 262 17.80 14.82 0.77
C PRO A 262 17.21 14.41 -0.58
N THR A 263 17.91 14.72 -1.68
CA THR A 263 17.51 14.37 -3.05
C THR A 263 17.69 12.88 -3.36
N GLU A 264 18.58 12.19 -2.65
CA GLU A 264 18.87 10.76 -2.80
C GLU A 264 18.10 9.88 -1.81
N LEU A 265 17.46 10.46 -0.78
CA LEU A 265 16.72 9.72 0.25
C LEU A 265 15.65 8.79 -0.31
N ARG A 266 15.08 9.10 -1.47
CA ARG A 266 14.14 8.21 -2.17
C ARG A 266 14.81 6.90 -2.59
N ASP A 267 15.98 7.01 -3.23
CA ASP A 267 16.73 5.85 -3.71
C ASP A 267 17.34 5.07 -2.55
N ALA A 268 17.85 5.77 -1.53
CA ALA A 268 18.26 5.15 -0.28
C ALA A 268 17.13 4.32 0.35
N SER A 269 15.91 4.87 0.44
CA SER A 269 14.75 4.15 0.98
C SER A 269 14.39 2.92 0.15
N ARG A 270 14.42 3.05 -1.19
CA ARG A 270 14.17 1.93 -2.11
C ARG A 270 15.18 0.80 -1.90
N ILE A 271 16.46 1.15 -1.85
CA ILE A 271 17.56 0.19 -1.70
C ILE A 271 17.50 -0.46 -0.31
N SER A 272 17.26 0.32 0.74
CA SER A 272 17.11 -0.21 2.11
C SER A 272 15.89 -1.12 2.25
N CYS A 273 14.76 -0.81 1.62
CA CYS A 273 13.59 -1.69 1.59
C CYS A 273 13.94 -3.05 0.97
N HIS A 274 14.63 -3.06 -0.18
CA HIS A 274 15.11 -4.28 -0.82
C HIS A 274 16.07 -5.08 0.09
N CYS A 275 17.04 -4.39 0.69
CA CYS A 275 18.03 -5.04 1.54
C CYS A 275 17.43 -5.57 2.85
N SER A 276 16.44 -4.88 3.43
CA SER A 276 15.68 -5.41 4.57
C SER A 276 14.91 -6.67 4.19
N ALA A 277 14.22 -6.69 3.05
CA ALA A 277 13.52 -7.89 2.58
C ALA A 277 14.48 -9.08 2.42
N ARG A 278 15.66 -8.87 1.84
CA ARG A 278 16.71 -9.90 1.70
C ARG A 278 17.31 -10.34 3.03
N ALA A 279 17.60 -9.40 3.92
CA ALA A 279 18.16 -9.71 5.24
C ALA A 279 17.17 -10.56 6.05
N LEU A 280 15.88 -10.24 6.00
CA LEU A 280 14.80 -11.05 6.59
C LEU A 280 14.69 -12.41 5.92
N ALA A 281 14.70 -12.48 4.58
CA ALA A 281 14.69 -13.73 3.81
C ALA A 281 15.85 -14.67 4.19
N SER A 282 17.03 -14.13 4.53
CA SER A 282 18.18 -14.94 4.94
C SER A 282 18.09 -15.49 6.37
N LYS A 283 17.09 -15.06 7.16
CA LYS A 283 16.97 -15.38 8.59
C LYS A 283 15.65 -16.03 8.98
N LEU A 284 14.61 -15.83 8.19
CA LEU A 284 13.28 -16.36 8.42
C LEU A 284 12.92 -17.38 7.32
N GLU A 285 11.98 -18.27 7.62
CA GLU A 285 11.49 -19.26 6.64
C GLU A 285 10.94 -18.59 5.38
N PRO A 286 11.13 -19.15 4.17
CA PRO A 286 10.70 -18.53 2.91
C PRO A 286 9.22 -18.09 2.85
N CYS A 287 8.35 -18.73 3.62
CA CYS A 287 6.92 -18.41 3.74
C CYS A 287 6.52 -17.75 5.05
N ASN A 288 7.48 -17.08 5.70
CA ASN A 288 7.14 -16.18 6.79
C ASN A 288 6.32 -14.99 6.24
N PRO A 289 5.17 -14.65 6.87
CA PRO A 289 4.32 -13.56 6.40
C PRO A 289 5.04 -12.20 6.33
N VAL A 290 6.03 -11.96 7.19
CA VAL A 290 6.84 -10.73 7.18
C VAL A 290 7.70 -10.64 5.92
N ILE A 291 8.30 -11.74 5.46
CA ILE A 291 9.08 -11.77 4.21
C ILE A 291 8.17 -11.50 3.02
N LEU A 292 7.03 -12.18 2.96
CA LEU A 292 6.05 -12.01 1.89
C LEU A 292 5.53 -10.56 1.82
N GLU A 293 5.26 -9.95 2.97
CA GLU A 293 4.86 -8.54 3.06
C GLU A 293 5.97 -7.60 2.59
N ALA A 294 7.22 -7.83 3.00
CA ALA A 294 8.36 -7.01 2.62
C ALA A 294 8.58 -7.00 1.11
N TRP A 295 8.50 -8.16 0.47
CA TRP A 295 8.60 -8.28 -0.99
C TRP A 295 7.39 -7.67 -1.69
N ALA A 296 6.18 -7.85 -1.16
CA ALA A 296 4.97 -7.29 -1.73
C ALA A 296 5.04 -5.75 -1.76
N ASP A 297 5.43 -5.12 -0.66
CA ASP A 297 5.63 -3.66 -0.60
C ASP A 297 6.70 -3.20 -1.58
N TYR A 298 7.83 -3.91 -1.62
CA TYR A 298 8.94 -3.57 -2.50
C TYR A 298 8.51 -3.56 -3.97
N TYR A 299 7.93 -4.67 -4.45
CA TYR A 299 7.50 -4.79 -5.83
C TYR A 299 6.34 -3.86 -6.17
N GLN A 300 5.38 -3.66 -5.27
CA GLN A 300 4.25 -2.78 -5.51
C GLN A 300 4.68 -1.33 -5.77
N HIS A 301 5.74 -0.87 -5.09
CA HIS A 301 6.10 0.54 -5.06
C HIS A 301 7.36 0.92 -5.82
N TRP A 302 8.29 -0.02 -6.02
CA TRP A 302 9.58 0.27 -6.64
C TRP A 302 9.80 -0.45 -7.96
N GLU A 303 9.42 -1.73 -8.05
CA GLU A 303 9.78 -2.61 -9.18
C GLU A 303 8.56 -3.38 -9.72
N LYS A 304 7.42 -2.69 -9.94
CA LYS A 304 6.16 -3.33 -10.35
C LYS A 304 6.27 -4.14 -11.64
N SER A 305 7.19 -3.79 -12.53
CA SER A 305 7.44 -4.51 -13.79
C SER A 305 8.21 -5.82 -13.60
N LYS A 306 8.95 -5.99 -12.50
CA LYS A 306 9.72 -7.22 -12.20
C LYS A 306 8.89 -8.26 -11.45
N LEU A 307 7.70 -7.90 -11.00
CA LEU A 307 6.81 -8.80 -10.28
C LEU A 307 6.21 -9.85 -11.23
N GLN A 308 6.75 -11.07 -11.18
CA GLN A 308 6.17 -12.23 -11.85
C GLN A 308 4.88 -12.63 -11.14
N GLN A 309 3.76 -12.41 -11.82
CA GLN A 309 2.45 -12.41 -11.15
C GLN A 309 2.09 -13.77 -10.57
N ASP A 310 2.17 -14.79 -11.42
CA ASP A 310 1.79 -16.16 -11.06
C ASP A 310 2.77 -16.73 -10.04
N GLY A 311 4.08 -16.49 -10.24
CA GLY A 311 5.10 -16.92 -9.29
C GLY A 311 4.84 -16.36 -7.89
N PHE A 312 4.66 -15.05 -7.74
CA PHE A 312 4.49 -14.45 -6.42
C PHE A 312 3.16 -14.80 -5.75
N LEU A 313 2.07 -14.96 -6.50
CA LEU A 313 0.80 -15.48 -5.94
C LEU A 313 0.94 -16.93 -5.46
N ASN A 314 1.68 -17.78 -6.18
CA ASN A 314 1.92 -19.16 -5.78
C ASN A 314 2.68 -19.25 -4.45
N HIS A 315 3.57 -18.29 -4.13
CA HIS A 315 4.23 -18.26 -2.82
C HIS A 315 3.23 -17.99 -1.69
N TYR A 316 2.25 -17.11 -1.91
CA TYR A 316 1.20 -16.88 -0.92
C TYR A 316 0.26 -18.08 -0.79
N ASP A 317 -0.12 -18.70 -1.91
CA ASP A 317 -0.95 -19.91 -1.90
C ASP A 317 -0.27 -21.07 -1.17
N TRP A 318 1.03 -21.27 -1.43
CA TRP A 318 1.83 -22.28 -0.75
C TRP A 318 1.98 -21.99 0.74
N ALA A 319 2.32 -20.75 1.12
CA ALA A 319 2.40 -20.34 2.53
C ALA A 319 1.07 -20.57 3.26
N TYR A 320 -0.03 -20.19 2.60
CA TYR A 320 -1.36 -20.32 3.13
C TYR A 320 -1.77 -21.78 3.31
N SER A 321 -1.56 -22.62 2.29
CA SER A 321 -1.85 -24.04 2.34
C SER A 321 -1.04 -24.77 3.41
N ALA A 322 0.26 -24.44 3.55
CA ALA A 322 1.14 -25.04 4.56
C ALA A 322 0.70 -24.71 6.00
N THR A 323 0.34 -23.44 6.24
CA THR A 323 -0.09 -22.97 7.57
C THR A 323 -1.49 -23.46 7.92
N LYS A 324 -2.45 -23.35 6.98
CA LYS A 324 -3.81 -23.86 7.13
C LYS A 324 -3.87 -25.37 7.38
N GLY A 325 -3.03 -26.14 6.70
CA GLY A 325 -2.98 -27.60 6.87
C GLY A 325 -2.52 -28.05 8.26
N SER A 326 -1.77 -27.19 8.96
CA SER A 326 -1.37 -27.42 10.36
C SER A 326 -2.54 -27.10 11.30
N ASP A 327 -3.19 -25.95 11.14
CA ASP A 327 -4.32 -25.51 11.98
C ASP A 327 -5.56 -26.42 11.85
N MET A 328 -5.87 -26.92 10.65
CA MET A 328 -7.06 -27.76 10.42
C MET A 328 -6.99 -29.13 11.09
N ARG A 329 -5.82 -29.61 11.51
CA ARG A 329 -5.68 -30.87 12.26
C ARG A 329 -6.22 -30.77 13.68
N GLU A 330 -6.33 -29.56 14.20
CA GLU A 330 -6.76 -29.30 15.58
C GLU A 330 -8.26 -28.93 15.66
N GLY A 331 -8.95 -28.78 14.51
CA GLY A 331 -10.37 -28.39 14.47
C GLY A 331 -10.62 -26.96 14.95
N GLU A 332 -9.58 -26.15 15.06
CA GLU A 332 -9.58 -24.82 15.68
C GLU A 332 -9.57 -23.67 14.67
N LYS A 333 -9.84 -22.46 15.20
CA LYS A 333 -9.67 -21.18 14.50
C LYS A 333 -8.25 -21.05 13.97
N TYR A 334 -8.07 -20.31 12.88
CA TYR A 334 -6.74 -20.05 12.34
C TYR A 334 -5.83 -19.38 13.38
N SER A 335 -4.59 -19.87 13.44
CA SER A 335 -3.53 -19.28 14.24
C SER A 335 -3.20 -17.87 13.75
N ASP A 336 -2.58 -17.05 14.61
CA ASP A 336 -2.14 -15.70 14.23
C ASP A 336 -1.22 -15.72 13.00
N ARG A 337 -0.43 -16.79 12.83
CA ARG A 337 0.44 -16.97 11.66
C ARG A 337 -0.37 -17.17 10.39
N THR A 338 -1.35 -18.09 10.40
CA THR A 338 -2.23 -18.35 9.25
C THR A 338 -3.06 -17.11 8.90
N LEU A 339 -3.58 -16.41 9.91
CA LEU A 339 -4.31 -15.15 9.71
C LEU A 339 -3.42 -14.06 9.09
N ALA A 340 -2.18 -13.90 9.55
CA ALA A 340 -1.25 -12.94 8.96
C ALA A 340 -0.94 -13.24 7.48
N VAL A 341 -0.77 -14.52 7.13
CA VAL A 341 -0.62 -14.93 5.72
C VAL A 341 -1.88 -14.60 4.93
N LEU A 342 -3.07 -14.93 5.44
CA LEU A 342 -4.34 -14.68 4.76
C LEU A 342 -4.65 -13.18 4.59
N ILE A 343 -4.32 -12.35 5.58
CA ILE A 343 -4.38 -10.88 5.50
C ILE A 343 -3.53 -10.39 4.32
N ASN A 344 -2.26 -10.78 4.28
CA ASN A 344 -1.36 -10.34 3.23
C ASN A 344 -1.77 -10.91 1.86
N TYR A 345 -2.23 -12.16 1.80
CA TYR A 345 -2.66 -12.79 0.55
C TYR A 345 -3.89 -12.07 -0.03
N SER A 346 -4.90 -11.81 0.78
CA SER A 346 -6.10 -11.06 0.36
C SER A 346 -5.74 -9.63 -0.09
N TYR A 347 -4.84 -8.97 0.62
CA TYR A 347 -4.31 -7.66 0.24
C TYR A 347 -3.63 -7.71 -1.13
N VAL A 348 -2.72 -8.65 -1.34
CA VAL A 348 -1.96 -8.80 -2.59
C VAL A 348 -2.88 -9.12 -3.76
N ALA A 349 -3.83 -10.05 -3.59
CA ALA A 349 -4.84 -10.36 -4.59
C ALA A 349 -5.64 -9.10 -5.01
N HIS A 350 -6.08 -8.30 -4.04
CA HIS A 350 -6.89 -7.12 -4.30
C HIS A 350 -6.11 -5.91 -4.86
N TYR A 351 -5.08 -5.47 -4.14
CA TYR A 351 -4.40 -4.20 -4.39
C TYR A 351 -3.25 -4.29 -5.39
N ILE A 352 -2.62 -5.46 -5.53
CA ILE A 352 -1.46 -5.64 -6.42
C ILE A 352 -1.89 -6.29 -7.75
N TYR A 353 -2.59 -7.42 -7.66
CA TYR A 353 -2.97 -8.20 -8.85
C TYR A 353 -4.31 -7.80 -9.45
N HIS A 354 -5.21 -7.26 -8.62
CA HIS A 354 -6.58 -6.99 -9.01
C HIS A 354 -7.30 -8.25 -9.49
N ASP A 355 -7.03 -9.38 -8.83
CA ASP A 355 -7.80 -10.60 -8.99
C ASP A 355 -9.03 -10.48 -8.09
N ARG A 356 -10.16 -10.18 -8.71
CA ARG A 356 -11.42 -9.93 -8.01
C ARG A 356 -11.95 -11.17 -7.32
N ASP A 357 -11.90 -12.30 -8.02
CA ASP A 357 -12.56 -13.53 -7.57
C ASP A 357 -11.75 -14.14 -6.43
N LEU A 358 -10.42 -14.19 -6.57
CA LEU A 358 -9.52 -14.59 -5.49
C LEU A 358 -9.59 -13.65 -4.29
N ALA A 359 -9.56 -12.32 -4.51
CA ALA A 359 -9.68 -11.37 -3.41
C ALA A 359 -11.01 -11.48 -2.65
N TRP A 360 -12.11 -11.76 -3.36
CA TRP A 360 -13.42 -11.99 -2.75
C TRP A 360 -13.42 -13.27 -1.91
N GLN A 361 -12.89 -14.37 -2.46
CA GLN A 361 -12.78 -15.64 -1.76
C GLN A 361 -11.95 -15.49 -0.48
N LEU A 362 -10.72 -14.98 -0.58
CA LEU A 362 -9.82 -14.81 0.56
C LEU A 362 -10.38 -13.86 1.62
N ALA A 363 -11.01 -12.75 1.21
CA ALA A 363 -11.61 -11.81 2.16
C ALA A 363 -12.85 -12.38 2.86
N THR A 364 -13.63 -13.23 2.17
CA THR A 364 -14.78 -13.92 2.78
C THR A 364 -14.32 -14.93 3.81
N GLU A 365 -13.34 -15.75 3.46
CA GLU A 365 -12.72 -16.69 4.40
C GLU A 365 -12.09 -15.96 5.60
N LEU A 366 -11.38 -14.85 5.35
CA LEU A 366 -10.81 -14.04 6.43
C LEU A 366 -11.89 -13.47 7.35
N TRP A 367 -13.03 -13.02 6.81
CA TRP A 367 -14.18 -12.54 7.59
C TRP A 367 -14.80 -13.65 8.45
N GLU A 368 -14.98 -14.85 7.90
CA GLU A 368 -15.51 -16.00 8.64
C GLU A 368 -14.61 -16.36 9.83
N GLN A 369 -13.29 -16.26 9.66
CA GLN A 369 -12.32 -16.61 10.69
C GLN A 369 -12.15 -15.51 11.77
N THR A 370 -12.45 -14.25 11.44
CA THR A 370 -12.16 -13.11 12.31
C THR A 370 -13.38 -12.26 12.65
N GLY A 371 -14.13 -11.81 11.64
CA GLY A 371 -15.29 -10.94 11.79
C GLY A 371 -16.48 -11.61 12.48
N ALA A 372 -16.74 -12.89 12.19
CA ALA A 372 -17.80 -13.65 12.87
C ALA A 372 -17.55 -13.74 14.39
N VAL A 373 -16.29 -13.72 14.82
CA VAL A 373 -15.91 -13.77 16.24
C VAL A 373 -16.27 -12.47 16.97
N PHE A 374 -16.29 -11.33 16.28
CA PHE A 374 -16.50 -10.01 16.89
C PHE A 374 -17.88 -9.41 16.63
N ALA A 375 -18.71 -10.02 15.77
CA ALA A 375 -20.01 -9.46 15.38
C ALA A 375 -21.02 -9.28 16.54
N GLU A 376 -20.81 -9.98 17.66
CA GLU A 376 -21.68 -9.97 18.85
C GLU A 376 -20.96 -9.51 20.13
N MET A 377 -19.71 -9.06 20.01
CA MET A 377 -18.88 -8.65 21.15
C MET A 377 -18.75 -7.13 21.24
N ASP A 378 -18.41 -6.64 22.43
CA ASP A 378 -17.94 -5.27 22.61
C ASP A 378 -16.73 -5.00 21.71
N PRO A 379 -16.50 -3.72 21.29
CA PRO A 379 -15.36 -3.37 20.47
C PRO A 379 -14.05 -3.88 21.09
N PRO A 380 -13.19 -4.55 20.32
CA PRO A 380 -11.99 -5.16 20.87
C PRO A 380 -11.06 -4.10 21.47
N GLU A 381 -10.57 -4.36 22.69
CA GLU A 381 -9.71 -3.44 23.44
C GLU A 381 -8.31 -3.29 22.83
N SER A 382 -7.91 -4.20 21.93
CA SER A 382 -6.56 -4.22 21.35
C SER A 382 -6.56 -4.52 19.85
N TRP A 383 -5.52 -4.04 19.17
CA TRP A 383 -5.33 -4.20 17.72
C TRP A 383 -4.64 -5.52 17.36
N SER A 384 -5.24 -6.66 17.73
CA SER A 384 -4.68 -7.99 17.49
C SER A 384 -4.71 -8.38 16.00
N VAL A 385 -4.06 -9.50 15.64
CA VAL A 385 -4.07 -10.03 14.25
C VAL A 385 -5.50 -10.33 13.79
N GLN A 386 -6.36 -10.84 14.67
CA GLN A 386 -7.78 -11.08 14.38
C GLN A 386 -8.51 -9.78 14.04
N VAL A 387 -8.29 -8.70 14.81
CA VAL A 387 -8.90 -7.38 14.54
C VAL A 387 -8.41 -6.82 13.21
N GLN A 388 -7.12 -6.98 12.91
CA GLN A 388 -6.55 -6.61 11.62
C GLN A 388 -7.17 -7.41 10.47
N GLY A 389 -7.37 -8.71 10.66
CA GLY A 389 -8.04 -9.60 9.71
C GLY A 389 -9.46 -9.15 9.41
N MET A 390 -10.25 -8.89 10.46
CA MET A 390 -11.63 -8.40 10.33
C MET A 390 -11.67 -7.07 9.56
N ALA A 391 -10.82 -6.11 9.95
CA ALA A 391 -10.76 -4.80 9.31
C ALA A 391 -10.35 -4.91 7.84
N GLN A 392 -9.36 -5.75 7.52
CA GLN A 392 -8.88 -5.97 6.16
C GLN A 392 -9.94 -6.63 5.27
N ALA A 393 -10.63 -7.65 5.81
CA ALA A 393 -11.72 -8.35 5.13
C ALA A 393 -12.89 -7.39 4.83
N ALA A 394 -13.37 -6.66 5.84
CA ALA A 394 -14.43 -5.67 5.67
C ALA A 394 -14.06 -4.61 4.64
N GLN A 395 -12.82 -4.11 4.69
CA GLN A 395 -12.33 -3.13 3.73
C GLN A 395 -12.33 -3.68 2.29
N ILE A 396 -11.79 -4.87 2.06
CA ILE A 396 -11.73 -5.47 0.72
C ILE A 396 -13.14 -5.79 0.22
N GLN A 397 -13.99 -6.41 1.04
CA GLN A 397 -15.37 -6.73 0.66
C GLN A 397 -16.18 -5.47 0.34
N ALA A 398 -16.10 -4.42 1.16
CA ALA A 398 -16.76 -3.15 0.88
C ALA A 398 -16.29 -2.54 -0.46
N LEU A 399 -14.98 -2.58 -0.72
CA LEU A 399 -14.42 -2.12 -1.99
C LEU A 399 -14.90 -2.95 -3.19
N LEU A 400 -14.92 -4.27 -3.08
CA LEU A 400 -15.39 -5.18 -4.13
C LEU A 400 -16.90 -5.05 -4.38
N CYS A 401 -17.69 -4.87 -3.32
CA CYS A 401 -19.12 -4.58 -3.38
C CYS A 401 -19.38 -3.24 -4.07
N LEU A 402 -18.60 -2.19 -3.79
CA LEU A 402 -18.73 -0.92 -4.50
C LEU A 402 -18.37 -1.04 -6.00
N ILE A 403 -17.45 -1.94 -6.35
CA ILE A 403 -17.09 -2.24 -7.75
C ILE A 403 -18.22 -3.01 -8.47
N THR A 404 -19.20 -3.60 -7.78
CA THR A 404 -20.38 -4.24 -8.42
C THR A 404 -21.32 -3.25 -9.13
N HIS A 405 -21.30 -1.96 -8.77
CA HIS A 405 -22.33 -1.03 -9.27
C HIS A 405 -22.00 -0.33 -10.60
N GLU A 406 -20.73 -0.24 -11.01
CA GLU A 406 -20.35 0.47 -12.25
C GLU A 406 -19.33 -0.26 -13.15
N ASP A 407 -18.65 -1.32 -12.71
CA ASP A 407 -17.54 -1.92 -13.45
C ASP A 407 -17.40 -3.45 -13.21
N GLN A 408 -18.13 -4.26 -14.01
CA GLN A 408 -17.89 -5.70 -14.15
C GLN A 408 -16.55 -5.95 -14.85
N LEU A 409 -15.46 -5.77 -14.14
CA LEU A 409 -14.10 -6.06 -14.60
C LEU A 409 -13.55 -7.15 -13.70
N LYS A 410 -13.42 -8.36 -14.25
CA LYS A 410 -12.94 -9.54 -13.51
C LYS A 410 -11.42 -9.61 -13.47
N SER A 411 -10.73 -8.98 -14.43
CA SER A 411 -9.27 -8.98 -14.50
C SER A 411 -8.68 -7.69 -15.08
N ARG A 412 -7.39 -7.48 -14.83
CA ARG A 412 -6.62 -6.35 -15.38
C ARG A 412 -6.59 -6.34 -16.90
N ALA A 413 -6.54 -7.50 -17.54
CA ALA A 413 -6.61 -7.63 -18.99
C ALA A 413 -7.95 -7.14 -19.55
N GLN A 414 -9.07 -7.52 -18.92
CA GLN A 414 -10.41 -7.03 -19.29
C GLN A 414 -10.54 -5.52 -19.09
N LEU A 415 -9.99 -4.99 -17.99
CA LEU A 415 -9.93 -3.55 -17.73
C LEU A 415 -9.18 -2.82 -18.85
N ASN A 416 -8.04 -3.34 -19.28
CA ASN A 416 -7.26 -2.78 -20.37
C ASN A 416 -8.00 -2.84 -21.72
N LYS A 417 -8.67 -3.97 -22.03
CA LYS A 417 -9.50 -4.11 -23.22
C LYS A 417 -10.64 -3.08 -23.26
N LYS A 418 -11.35 -2.88 -22.14
CA LYS A 418 -12.42 -1.87 -22.03
C LYS A 418 -11.88 -0.43 -22.10
N LYS A 419 -10.70 -0.15 -21.54
CA LYS A 419 -10.05 1.16 -21.68
C LYS A 419 -9.81 1.53 -23.13
N THR A 420 -9.26 0.61 -23.92
CA THR A 420 -9.01 0.82 -25.34
C THR A 420 -10.34 0.96 -26.10
N LYS A 421 -11.29 0.04 -25.87
CA LYS A 421 -12.61 0.06 -26.52
C LYS A 421 -13.38 1.36 -26.29
N PHE A 422 -13.40 1.87 -25.06
CA PHE A 422 -14.19 3.04 -24.69
C PHE A 422 -13.40 4.34 -24.59
N HIS A 423 -12.09 4.32 -24.81
CA HIS A 423 -11.22 5.49 -24.63
C HIS A 423 -11.43 6.14 -23.25
N LEU A 424 -11.42 5.31 -22.20
CA LEU A 424 -11.77 5.71 -20.81
C LEU A 424 -10.86 6.81 -20.24
N GLY A 425 -9.75 7.13 -20.90
CA GLY A 425 -8.93 8.30 -20.59
C GLY A 425 -9.70 9.62 -20.66
N GLY A 426 -10.66 9.75 -21.58
CA GLY A 426 -11.46 10.97 -21.79
C GLY A 426 -12.78 11.01 -21.02
N LYS A 427 -13.26 12.21 -20.65
CA LYS A 427 -14.61 12.41 -20.07
C LYS A 427 -15.72 11.86 -21.00
N ALA A 428 -15.53 11.99 -22.31
CA ALA A 428 -16.45 11.46 -23.32
C ALA A 428 -16.45 9.92 -23.34
N GLY A 429 -15.28 9.29 -23.30
CA GLY A 429 -15.15 7.83 -23.22
C GLY A 429 -15.78 7.25 -21.96
N ARG A 430 -15.55 7.89 -20.80
CA ARG A 430 -16.21 7.50 -19.53
C ARG A 430 -17.74 7.63 -19.59
N ARG A 431 -18.28 8.66 -20.24
CA ARG A 431 -19.73 8.79 -20.45
C ARG A 431 -20.27 7.70 -21.38
N LYS A 432 -19.56 7.40 -22.47
CA LYS A 432 -19.92 6.33 -23.41
C LYS A 432 -19.95 4.98 -22.70
N TYR A 433 -18.95 4.73 -21.85
CA TYR A 433 -18.86 3.52 -21.07
C TYR A 433 -19.99 3.38 -20.04
N ARG A 434 -20.29 4.42 -19.25
CA ARG A 434 -21.43 4.38 -18.32
C ARG A 434 -22.75 4.10 -19.05
N LYS A 435 -22.96 4.71 -20.22
CA LYS A 435 -24.14 4.43 -21.04
C LYS A 435 -24.18 2.96 -21.49
N HIS A 436 -23.05 2.40 -21.90
CA HIS A 436 -22.95 0.99 -22.27
C HIS A 436 -23.25 0.06 -21.09
N VAL A 437 -22.66 0.30 -19.92
CA VAL A 437 -22.91 -0.48 -18.70
C VAL A 437 -24.39 -0.43 -18.28
N LEU A 438 -25.00 0.76 -18.33
CA LEU A 438 -26.43 0.93 -18.05
C LEU A 438 -27.33 0.22 -19.07
N GLN A 439 -26.93 0.21 -20.35
CA GLN A 439 -27.66 -0.48 -21.41
C GLN A 439 -27.53 -2.00 -21.28
N ASP A 440 -26.33 -2.52 -21.05
CA ASP A 440 -26.09 -3.94 -20.83
C ASP A 440 -26.88 -4.45 -19.61
N ARG A 441 -26.99 -3.64 -18.55
CA ARG A 441 -27.86 -3.94 -17.40
C ARG A 441 -29.33 -4.03 -17.77
N ARG A 442 -29.83 -3.07 -18.54
CA ARG A 442 -31.24 -3.07 -18.96
C ARG A 442 -31.54 -4.32 -19.79
N ASN A 443 -30.63 -4.69 -20.69
CA ASN A 443 -30.76 -5.87 -21.53
C ASN A 443 -30.65 -7.18 -20.71
N ASN A 444 -29.83 -7.21 -19.66
CA ASN A 444 -29.65 -8.41 -18.82
C ASN A 444 -30.68 -8.55 -17.68
N HIS A 445 -31.42 -7.50 -17.34
CA HIS A 445 -32.54 -7.54 -16.38
C HIS A 445 -33.94 -7.64 -17.04
N GLU A 446 -34.03 -7.58 -18.37
CA GLU A 446 -35.26 -7.86 -19.14
C GLU A 446 -35.56 -9.35 -19.51
N PRO A 447 -34.94 -10.43 -18.99
CA PRO A 447 -35.37 -11.79 -19.37
C PRO A 447 -36.70 -12.29 -18.76
N GLU A 448 -37.30 -11.63 -17.76
CA GLU A 448 -38.41 -12.25 -16.99
C GLU A 448 -39.80 -11.63 -17.15
N GLN A 449 -40.01 -10.66 -18.06
CA GLN A 449 -41.35 -10.10 -18.32
C GLN A 449 -41.93 -10.44 -19.71
N LYS A 450 -41.35 -11.41 -20.40
CA LYS A 450 -41.95 -12.01 -21.60
C LYS A 450 -41.90 -13.53 -21.53
N ARG A 451 -42.69 -14.10 -20.63
CA ARG A 451 -43.26 -15.45 -20.79
C ARG A 451 -44.72 -15.40 -20.40
#